data_AF-A0A7J7CJL0-F1
#
_entry.id   AF-A0A7J7CJL0-F1
#
_cell.length_a   1.000
_cell.length_b   1.000
_cell.length_c   1.000
_cell.angle_alpha   90.00
_cell.angle_beta   90.00
_cell.angle_gamma   90.00
#
_symmetry.space_group_name_H-M   'P 1'
#
loop_
_entity.id
_entity.type
_entity.pdbx_description
1 polymer ?
#
loop_
_entity_poly.entity_id
_entity_poly.type
_entity_poly.pdbx_seq_one_letter_code
_entity_poly.pdbx_strand_id
1 'polypeptide(L)'
;MATEPKQATDDVKIDLFEDDDEFEEFEINEEWEDRNETNEGAQQWEDDWDDDDVNDDFSLQLRRELESNNEKNPTFIKIWKQKAVEEFKPDPYLATVLNCMMWTFYGMPFVQPDSILVITINSIGLAMEVIYVSIFFSYSPWQKRRKIMLALVVELIFMAIVVFITIYFFHTTKRRAMIVGILCIVFNVIMYTSPLTVASRVIKTKSVKYMPFSLSLANFCNGICWAIYALLKFDPYVLIPNGLGTLSGLAQLILYACYYKSTNWDEDEEEGKSEVQMTKN
;
A
#
# COMPACT_ATOMS: atom_id res chain seq x y z
N MET A 1 -12.99 -53.05 -85.03
CA MET A 1 -13.91 -52.19 -85.80
C MET A 1 -13.66 -50.77 -85.33
N ALA A 2 -13.13 -49.91 -86.21
CA ALA A 2 -13.20 -48.43 -86.24
C ALA A 2 -12.89 -47.63 -84.94
N THR A 3 -12.30 -46.45 -84.87
CA THR A 3 -11.73 -45.39 -85.74
C THR A 3 -11.41 -44.26 -84.73
N GLU A 4 -10.45 -43.38 -84.99
CA GLU A 4 -10.41 -42.07 -84.30
C GLU A 4 -11.74 -41.29 -84.49
N PRO A 5 -12.01 -40.26 -83.67
CA PRO A 5 -11.68 -38.92 -84.15
C PRO A 5 -11.18 -37.91 -83.10
N LYS A 6 -10.50 -36.89 -83.64
CA LYS A 6 -10.12 -35.58 -83.10
C LYS A 6 -11.27 -34.56 -83.14
N GLN A 7 -10.99 -33.39 -82.53
CA GLN A 7 -11.44 -31.99 -82.81
C GLN A 7 -12.64 -31.48 -81.97
N ALA A 8 -12.71 -30.22 -81.51
CA ALA A 8 -12.09 -28.93 -81.91
C ALA A 8 -12.10 -27.96 -80.69
N THR A 9 -11.00 -27.27 -80.33
CA THR A 9 -10.61 -25.85 -80.61
C THR A 9 -11.61 -24.76 -80.17
N ASP A 10 -11.16 -23.85 -79.28
CA ASP A 10 -10.91 -22.43 -79.57
C ASP A 10 -10.56 -21.65 -78.27
N ASP A 11 -9.33 -21.10 -78.26
CA ASP A 11 -8.86 -19.75 -77.85
C ASP A 11 -9.51 -19.05 -76.63
N VAL A 12 -8.77 -18.42 -75.70
CA VAL A 12 -7.94 -17.20 -75.93
C VAL A 12 -6.86 -17.02 -74.84
N LYS A 13 -5.64 -16.78 -75.34
CA LYS A 13 -4.48 -16.02 -74.85
C LYS A 13 -4.36 -15.61 -73.37
N ILE A 14 -3.30 -16.14 -72.78
CA ILE A 14 -2.51 -15.56 -71.69
C ILE A 14 -1.61 -14.47 -72.31
N ASP A 15 -1.69 -13.25 -71.80
CA ASP A 15 -0.65 -12.23 -71.99
C ASP A 15 -0.79 -11.11 -70.95
N LEU A 16 0.30 -10.38 -70.68
CA LEU A 16 0.48 -9.21 -69.79
C LEU A 16 1.01 -9.55 -68.39
N PHE A 17 2.30 -9.85 -68.28
CA PHE A 17 3.36 -8.84 -68.18
C PHE A 17 4.68 -9.59 -68.01
N GLU A 18 5.39 -9.77 -69.12
CA GLU A 18 6.85 -9.85 -69.12
C GLU A 18 7.41 -8.47 -68.76
N ASP A 19 8.65 -8.48 -68.28
CA ASP A 19 9.66 -7.42 -68.26
C ASP A 19 10.04 -6.82 -66.89
N ASP A 20 11.38 -6.80 -66.69
CA ASP A 20 12.19 -6.07 -65.73
C ASP A 20 12.49 -6.70 -64.35
N ASP A 21 13.13 -7.88 -64.37
CA ASP A 21 14.20 -8.21 -63.41
C ASP A 21 15.52 -8.43 -64.17
N GLU A 22 15.86 -7.50 -65.07
CA GLU A 22 17.22 -7.35 -65.58
C GLU A 22 17.99 -6.58 -64.51
N PHE A 23 18.75 -7.30 -63.68
CA PHE A 23 19.76 -6.71 -62.82
C PHE A 23 20.69 -5.87 -63.72
N GLU A 24 20.72 -4.55 -63.52
CA GLU A 24 21.81 -3.72 -64.01
C GLU A 24 23.11 -4.23 -63.37
N GLU A 25 23.90 -4.99 -64.13
CA GLU A 25 25.29 -5.26 -63.79
C GLU A 25 26.05 -3.94 -63.96
N PHE A 26 26.17 -3.19 -62.87
CA PHE A 26 26.88 -1.93 -62.87
C PHE A 26 28.33 -2.17 -63.32
N GLU A 27 28.75 -1.52 -64.41
CA GLU A 27 30.16 -1.48 -64.78
C GLU A 27 30.94 -0.83 -63.64
N ILE A 28 31.68 -1.63 -62.87
CA ILE A 28 32.64 -1.16 -61.87
C ILE A 28 33.80 -0.53 -62.62
N ASN A 29 33.64 0.71 -63.09
CA ASN A 29 34.72 1.55 -63.62
C ASN A 29 34.41 3.05 -63.49
N GLU A 30 33.53 3.45 -62.57
CA GLU A 30 33.59 4.81 -62.05
C GLU A 30 34.63 4.87 -60.93
N GLU A 31 35.77 5.44 -61.28
CA GLU A 31 36.75 5.99 -60.36
C GLU A 31 36.00 6.80 -59.31
N TRP A 32 35.98 6.31 -58.07
CA TRP A 32 35.36 7.00 -56.95
C TRP A 32 36.06 8.36 -56.84
N GLU A 33 35.37 9.44 -57.25
CA GLU A 33 35.79 10.76 -56.84
C GLU A 33 35.68 10.77 -55.31
N ASP A 34 36.84 10.77 -54.64
CA ASP A 34 37.01 11.18 -53.26
C ASP A 34 36.50 12.62 -53.11
N ARG A 35 35.18 12.80 -53.16
CA ARG A 35 34.55 13.88 -52.43
C ARG A 35 34.90 13.55 -50.99
N ASN A 36 35.84 14.32 -50.46
CA ASN A 36 36.12 14.43 -49.04
C ASN A 36 34.77 14.49 -48.31
N GLU A 37 34.25 13.33 -47.92
CA GLU A 37 33.44 13.18 -46.73
C GLU A 37 34.39 13.67 -45.65
N THR A 38 34.22 14.96 -45.34
CA THR A 38 34.88 15.54 -44.20
C THR A 38 34.61 14.60 -43.05
N ASN A 39 35.68 14.32 -42.31
CA ASN A 39 35.71 13.53 -41.07
C ASN A 39 34.53 13.82 -40.13
N GLU A 40 33.88 14.98 -40.28
CA GLU A 40 32.66 15.44 -39.63
C GLU A 40 31.44 14.51 -39.81
N GLY A 41 31.21 13.91 -40.99
CA GLY A 41 30.01 13.08 -41.21
C GLY A 41 30.11 11.70 -40.55
N ALA A 42 31.27 11.07 -40.63
CA ALA A 42 31.54 9.79 -39.96
C ALA A 42 31.72 9.99 -38.45
N GLN A 43 32.38 11.07 -38.01
CA GLN A 43 32.44 11.44 -36.59
C GLN A 43 31.05 11.74 -36.03
N GLN A 44 30.18 12.43 -36.77
CA GLN A 44 28.83 12.74 -36.27
C GLN A 44 27.97 11.48 -36.04
N TRP A 45 28.17 10.42 -36.82
CA TRP A 45 27.45 9.15 -36.61
C TRP A 45 28.09 8.26 -35.53
N GLU A 46 29.41 8.33 -35.32
CA GLU A 46 30.08 7.67 -34.19
C GLU A 46 29.83 8.42 -32.87
N ASP A 47 29.85 9.76 -32.87
CA ASP A 47 29.60 10.62 -31.72
C ASP A 47 28.13 10.55 -31.24
N ASP A 48 27.15 10.38 -32.14
CA ASP A 48 25.73 10.23 -31.79
C ASP A 48 25.39 8.82 -31.22
N TRP A 49 26.24 7.82 -31.43
CA TRP A 49 26.10 6.46 -30.87
C TRP A 49 26.98 6.21 -29.64
N ASP A 50 28.05 7.00 -29.45
CA ASP A 50 28.91 7.04 -28.27
C ASP A 50 28.39 7.97 -27.16
N ASP A 51 27.23 8.61 -27.35
CA ASP A 51 26.42 9.22 -26.29
C ASP A 51 25.77 8.13 -25.40
N ASP A 52 26.60 7.22 -24.90
CA ASP A 52 26.41 6.42 -23.70
C ASP A 52 26.40 7.35 -22.46
N ASP A 53 25.57 8.40 -22.45
CA ASP A 53 25.17 9.01 -21.19
C ASP A 53 24.22 8.00 -20.54
N VAL A 54 24.81 7.02 -19.85
CA VAL A 54 24.17 5.94 -19.06
C VAL A 54 23.30 6.52 -17.91
N ASN A 55 23.02 7.82 -17.96
CA ASN A 55 22.10 8.58 -17.15
C ASN A 55 21.09 9.40 -18.00
N ASP A 56 20.59 8.84 -19.11
CA ASP A 56 19.45 9.35 -19.88
C ASP A 56 18.45 10.09 -18.99
N ASP A 57 18.25 11.39 -19.23
CA ASP A 57 17.34 12.21 -18.43
C ASP A 57 15.92 11.61 -18.41
N PHE A 58 15.55 10.87 -19.46
CA PHE A 58 14.33 10.06 -19.51
C PHE A 58 14.32 8.90 -18.51
N SER A 59 15.40 8.11 -18.44
CA SER A 59 15.54 7.01 -17.49
C SER A 59 15.51 7.51 -16.04
N LEU A 60 16.12 8.66 -15.78
CA LEU A 60 16.07 9.33 -14.48
C LEU A 60 14.69 9.91 -14.17
N GLN A 61 14.03 10.56 -15.12
CA GLN A 61 12.65 11.02 -14.96
C GLN A 61 11.71 9.85 -14.71
N LEU A 62 11.87 8.75 -15.43
CA LEU A 62 11.07 7.55 -15.27
C LEU A 62 11.29 6.91 -13.90
N ARG A 63 12.54 6.85 -13.42
CA ARG A 63 12.86 6.41 -12.05
C ARG A 63 12.23 7.32 -11.00
N ARG A 64 12.32 8.65 -11.16
CA ARG A 64 11.68 9.63 -10.26
C ARG A 64 10.17 9.52 -10.26
N GLU A 65 9.54 9.37 -11.42
CA GLU A 65 8.11 9.12 -11.56
C GLU A 65 7.71 7.80 -10.88
N LEU A 66 8.51 6.75 -11.06
CA LEU A 66 8.29 5.46 -10.39
C LEU A 66 8.43 5.56 -8.88
N GLU A 67 9.45 6.24 -8.38
CA GLU A 67 9.71 6.46 -6.95
C GLU A 67 8.62 7.34 -6.32
N SER A 68 8.28 8.46 -6.94
CA SER A 68 7.18 9.35 -6.51
C SER A 68 5.83 8.62 -6.50
N ASN A 69 5.53 7.85 -7.55
CA ASN A 69 4.32 7.04 -7.60
C ASN A 69 4.35 5.90 -6.57
N ASN A 70 5.52 5.32 -6.31
CA ASN A 70 5.68 4.31 -5.28
C ASN A 70 5.56 4.90 -3.87
N GLU A 71 5.99 6.14 -3.65
CA GLU A 71 5.88 6.83 -2.38
C GLU A 71 4.42 7.15 -2.03
N LYS A 72 3.64 7.58 -3.03
CA LYS A 72 2.20 7.89 -2.91
C LYS A 72 1.31 6.66 -2.76
N ASN A 73 1.80 5.47 -3.11
CA ASN A 73 1.00 4.24 -3.02
C ASN A 73 0.68 3.88 -1.55
N PRO A 74 -0.54 3.40 -1.24
CA PRO A 74 -0.86 2.83 0.06
C PRO A 74 0.09 1.70 0.45
N THR A 75 0.44 1.61 1.75
CA THR A 75 1.46 0.68 2.29
C THR A 75 1.31 -0.77 1.80
N PHE A 76 0.11 -1.35 1.85
CA PHE A 76 -0.11 -2.73 1.42
C PHE A 76 0.02 -2.94 -0.09
N ILE A 77 -0.25 -1.90 -0.88
CA ILE A 77 -0.03 -1.95 -2.33
C ILE A 77 1.47 -1.95 -2.61
N LYS A 78 2.28 -1.17 -1.87
CA LYS A 78 3.75 -1.22 -1.96
C LYS A 78 4.27 -2.62 -1.66
N ILE A 79 3.88 -3.19 -0.52
CA ILE A 79 4.29 -4.55 -0.10
C ILE A 79 3.91 -5.59 -1.17
N TRP A 80 2.71 -5.49 -1.73
CA TRP A 80 2.24 -6.44 -2.72
C TRP A 80 2.98 -6.33 -4.07
N LYS A 81 3.28 -5.11 -4.52
CA LYS A 81 4.02 -4.84 -5.77
C LYS A 81 5.50 -5.21 -5.64
N GLN A 82 6.14 -4.80 -4.55
CA GLN A 82 7.57 -5.03 -4.30
C GLN A 82 7.86 -6.45 -3.80
N LYS A 83 6.83 -7.22 -3.40
CA LYS A 83 6.95 -8.57 -2.83
C LYS A 83 7.86 -8.62 -1.60
N ALA A 84 8.01 -7.49 -0.91
CA ALA A 84 8.87 -7.32 0.26
C ALA A 84 8.19 -6.39 1.27
N VAL A 85 8.44 -6.63 2.55
CA VAL A 85 7.84 -5.88 3.67
C VAL A 85 8.68 -4.66 4.10
N GLU A 86 9.84 -4.45 3.46
CA GLU A 86 10.77 -3.35 3.76
C GLU A 86 10.98 -3.14 5.28
N GLU A 87 10.97 -1.88 5.74
CA GLU A 87 11.09 -1.49 7.15
C GLU A 87 9.74 -1.52 7.91
N PHE A 88 8.64 -1.86 7.25
CA PHE A 88 7.33 -1.89 7.89
C PHE A 88 7.29 -2.95 9.00
N LYS A 89 6.65 -2.59 10.11
CA LYS A 89 6.51 -3.44 11.30
C LYS A 89 5.12 -4.06 11.38
N PRO A 90 5.01 -5.36 11.70
CA PRO A 90 3.72 -6.03 11.86
C PRO A 90 3.00 -5.68 13.17
N ASP A 91 3.72 -5.07 14.13
CA ASP A 91 3.27 -4.88 15.52
C ASP A 91 1.90 -4.18 15.65
N PRO A 92 1.60 -3.10 14.89
CA PRO A 92 0.29 -2.45 14.96
C PRO A 92 -0.86 -3.37 14.54
N TYR A 93 -0.64 -4.22 13.53
CA TYR A 93 -1.65 -5.16 13.01
C TYR A 93 -1.89 -6.31 13.98
N LEU A 94 -0.85 -6.81 14.65
CA LEU A 94 -1.01 -7.81 15.70
C LEU A 94 -1.77 -7.24 16.91
N ALA A 95 -1.43 -6.03 17.33
CA ALA A 95 -2.15 -5.34 18.40
C ALA A 95 -3.64 -5.12 18.06
N THR A 96 -3.96 -4.76 16.81
CA THR A 96 -5.36 -4.60 16.37
C THR A 96 -6.09 -5.93 16.25
N VAL A 97 -5.44 -7.03 15.84
CA VAL A 97 -6.01 -8.39 15.89
C VAL A 97 -6.49 -8.73 17.31
N LEU A 98 -5.61 -8.60 18.32
CA LEU A 98 -5.97 -8.88 19.70
C LEU A 98 -7.10 -7.96 20.20
N ASN A 99 -7.02 -6.66 19.90
CA ASN A 99 -8.05 -5.71 20.28
C ASN A 99 -9.42 -6.07 19.66
N CYS A 100 -9.46 -6.40 18.36
CA CYS A 100 -10.69 -6.82 17.69
C CYS A 100 -11.23 -8.15 18.25
N MET A 101 -10.38 -9.12 18.61
CA MET A 101 -10.82 -10.35 19.28
C MET A 101 -11.45 -10.05 20.64
N MET A 102 -10.82 -9.19 21.44
CA MET A 102 -11.31 -8.77 22.76
C MET A 102 -12.67 -8.06 22.66
N TRP A 103 -12.83 -7.11 21.76
CA TRP A 103 -14.09 -6.39 21.57
C TRP A 103 -15.20 -7.26 20.96
N THR A 104 -14.83 -8.18 20.06
CA THR A 104 -15.77 -9.19 19.56
C THR A 104 -16.29 -10.06 20.70
N PHE A 105 -15.39 -10.55 21.57
CA PHE A 105 -15.79 -11.34 22.74
C PHE A 105 -16.62 -10.53 23.73
N TYR A 106 -16.25 -9.28 24.00
CA TYR A 106 -17.02 -8.36 24.83
C TYR A 106 -18.47 -8.22 24.34
N GLY A 107 -18.65 -8.00 23.04
CA GLY A 107 -19.97 -7.77 22.45
C GLY A 107 -20.89 -8.99 22.44
N MET A 108 -20.36 -10.21 22.66
CA MET A 108 -21.15 -11.44 22.61
C MET A 108 -22.35 -11.38 23.58
N PRO A 109 -23.54 -11.89 23.20
CA PRO A 109 -24.76 -11.75 24.01
C PRO A 109 -24.66 -12.33 25.43
N PHE A 110 -23.81 -13.34 25.61
CA PHE A 110 -23.57 -13.98 26.92
C PHE A 110 -22.50 -13.26 27.77
N VAL A 111 -21.81 -12.26 27.22
CA VAL A 111 -20.87 -11.36 27.92
C VAL A 111 -21.55 -10.02 28.17
N GLN A 112 -21.83 -9.24 27.11
CA GLN A 112 -22.56 -7.97 27.16
C GLN A 112 -23.79 -8.05 26.23
N PRO A 113 -25.01 -8.18 26.77
CA PRO A 113 -26.23 -8.21 25.98
C PRO A 113 -26.43 -6.94 25.14
N ASP A 114 -27.11 -7.09 24.01
CA ASP A 114 -27.51 -6.00 23.11
C ASP A 114 -26.37 -5.17 22.48
N SER A 115 -25.16 -5.73 22.43
CA SER A 115 -23.96 -5.07 21.85
C SER A 115 -23.61 -5.53 20.42
N ILE A 116 -24.61 -5.87 19.61
CA ILE A 116 -24.43 -6.42 18.25
C ILE A 116 -23.54 -5.53 17.35
N LEU A 117 -23.66 -4.20 17.46
CA LEU A 117 -22.84 -3.27 16.66
C LEU A 117 -21.35 -3.35 17.01
N VAL A 118 -21.02 -3.62 18.28
CA VAL A 118 -19.64 -3.84 18.72
C VAL A 118 -19.10 -5.13 18.11
N ILE A 119 -19.91 -6.19 18.08
CA ILE A 119 -19.53 -7.47 17.45
C ILE A 119 -19.26 -7.27 15.96
N THR A 120 -20.20 -6.67 15.22
CA THR A 120 -20.12 -6.62 13.75
C THR A 120 -18.91 -5.84 13.27
N ILE A 121 -18.66 -4.65 13.83
CA ILE A 121 -17.53 -3.81 13.41
C ILE A 121 -16.18 -4.47 13.75
N ASN A 122 -16.06 -5.11 14.92
CA ASN A 122 -14.81 -5.74 15.33
C ASN A 122 -14.59 -7.08 14.64
N SER A 123 -15.65 -7.79 14.24
CA SER A 123 -15.54 -9.00 13.42
C SER A 123 -15.07 -8.67 11.99
N ILE A 124 -15.59 -7.59 11.40
CA ILE A 124 -15.11 -7.07 10.12
C ILE A 124 -13.66 -6.58 10.25
N GLY A 125 -13.36 -5.84 11.31
CA GLY A 125 -12.00 -5.42 11.67
C GLY A 125 -11.04 -6.60 11.73
N LEU A 126 -11.40 -7.63 12.50
CA LEU A 126 -10.61 -8.85 12.64
C LEU A 126 -10.36 -9.53 11.29
N ALA A 127 -11.37 -9.62 10.41
CA ALA A 127 -11.20 -10.18 9.08
C ALA A 127 -10.22 -9.37 8.23
N MET A 128 -10.29 -8.03 8.27
CA MET A 128 -9.34 -7.16 7.58
C MET A 128 -7.92 -7.33 8.12
N GLU A 129 -7.76 -7.39 9.44
CA GLU A 129 -6.45 -7.55 10.06
C GLU A 129 -5.83 -8.92 9.77
N VAL A 130 -6.64 -9.98 9.71
CA VAL A 130 -6.17 -11.30 9.26
C VAL A 130 -5.65 -11.23 7.83
N ILE A 131 -6.31 -10.49 6.93
CA ILE A 131 -5.82 -10.29 5.55
C ILE A 131 -4.47 -9.55 5.58
N TYR A 132 -4.38 -8.46 6.33
CA TYR A 132 -3.15 -7.67 6.45
C TYR A 132 -1.97 -8.47 7.02
N VAL A 133 -2.19 -9.19 8.12
CA VAL A 133 -1.18 -10.07 8.72
C VAL A 133 -0.79 -11.19 7.76
N SER A 134 -1.73 -11.74 6.97
CA SER A 134 -1.43 -12.77 5.97
C SER A 134 -0.54 -12.25 4.83
N ILE A 135 -0.77 -11.01 4.38
CA ILE A 135 0.09 -10.34 3.39
C ILE A 135 1.49 -10.13 4.00
N PHE A 136 1.57 -9.58 5.21
CA PHE A 136 2.84 -9.41 5.92
C PHE A 136 3.59 -10.71 6.09
N PHE A 137 2.89 -11.78 6.48
CA PHE A 137 3.46 -13.10 6.65
C PHE A 137 4.02 -13.63 5.34
N SER A 138 3.27 -13.51 4.24
CA SER A 138 3.64 -14.03 2.92
C SER A 138 4.90 -13.37 2.36
N TYR A 139 5.09 -12.06 2.58
CA TYR A 139 6.22 -11.31 2.01
C TYR A 139 7.36 -11.03 3.01
N SER A 140 7.23 -11.46 4.26
CA SER A 140 8.27 -11.29 5.28
C SER A 140 9.35 -12.37 5.22
N PRO A 141 10.62 -12.06 5.58
CA PRO A 141 11.64 -13.07 5.83
C PRO A 141 11.28 -13.95 7.03
N TRP A 142 11.87 -15.16 7.10
CA TRP A 142 11.55 -16.17 8.12
C TRP A 142 11.65 -15.67 9.57
N GLN A 143 12.62 -14.79 9.85
CA GLN A 143 12.78 -14.20 11.20
C GLN A 143 11.56 -13.37 11.61
N LYS A 144 11.03 -12.52 10.71
CA LYS A 144 9.80 -11.73 10.95
C LYS A 144 8.58 -12.65 11.01
N ARG A 145 8.48 -13.66 10.13
CA ARG A 145 7.39 -14.67 10.16
C ARG A 145 7.32 -15.40 11.49
N ARG A 146 8.46 -15.83 12.05
CA ARG A 146 8.49 -16.48 13.38
C ARG A 146 7.98 -15.58 14.50
N LYS A 147 8.31 -14.28 14.47
CA LYS A 147 7.79 -13.30 15.44
C LYS A 147 6.27 -13.17 15.33
N ILE A 148 5.74 -13.05 14.11
CA ILE A 148 4.30 -12.99 13.84
C ILE A 148 3.60 -14.25 14.36
N MET A 149 4.09 -15.45 14.02
CA MET A 149 3.50 -16.71 14.50
C MET A 149 3.50 -16.81 16.02
N LEU A 150 4.61 -16.46 16.66
CA LEU A 150 4.71 -16.51 18.11
C LEU A 150 3.74 -15.52 18.78
N ALA A 151 3.63 -14.30 18.25
CA ALA A 151 2.66 -13.32 18.73
C ALA A 151 1.23 -13.83 18.62
N LEU A 152 0.82 -14.35 17.45
CA LEU A 152 -0.52 -14.90 17.24
C LEU A 152 -0.82 -16.08 18.17
N VAL A 153 0.15 -16.98 18.40
CA VAL A 153 -0.02 -18.09 19.35
C VAL A 153 -0.21 -17.56 20.78
N VAL A 154 0.57 -16.57 21.19
CA VAL A 154 0.44 -15.93 22.51
C VAL A 154 -0.93 -15.26 22.65
N GLU A 155 -1.38 -14.54 21.63
CA GLU A 155 -2.71 -13.90 21.61
C GLU A 155 -3.84 -14.93 21.70
N LEU A 156 -3.76 -16.04 20.97
CA LEU A 156 -4.75 -17.11 21.02
C LEU A 156 -4.79 -17.80 22.39
N ILE A 157 -3.62 -18.06 23.00
CA ILE A 157 -3.54 -18.62 24.36
C ILE A 157 -4.15 -17.64 25.36
N PHE A 158 -3.79 -16.36 25.26
CA PHE A 158 -4.35 -15.30 26.10
C PHE A 158 -5.88 -15.23 25.96
N MET A 159 -6.40 -15.22 24.73
CA MET A 159 -7.85 -15.23 24.47
C MET A 159 -8.52 -16.47 25.07
N ALA A 160 -7.94 -17.66 24.89
CA ALA A 160 -8.49 -18.89 25.47
C ALA A 160 -8.56 -18.81 27.00
N ILE A 161 -7.54 -18.26 27.65
CA ILE A 161 -7.52 -18.04 29.11
C ILE A 161 -8.60 -17.05 29.52
N VAL A 162 -8.72 -15.89 28.85
CA VAL A 162 -9.74 -14.88 29.15
C VAL A 162 -11.13 -15.46 28.99
N VAL A 163 -11.40 -16.18 27.91
CA VAL A 163 -12.70 -16.83 27.66
C VAL A 163 -12.99 -17.88 28.73
N PHE A 164 -12.03 -18.76 29.02
CA PHE A 164 -12.17 -19.79 30.05
C PHE A 164 -12.49 -19.16 31.41
N ILE A 165 -11.68 -18.19 31.86
CA ILE A 165 -11.88 -17.53 33.14
C ILE A 165 -13.26 -16.86 33.20
N THR A 166 -13.62 -16.13 32.14
CA THR A 166 -14.87 -15.37 32.05
C THR A 166 -16.10 -16.29 32.13
N ILE A 167 -16.11 -17.40 31.38
CA ILE A 167 -17.27 -18.27 31.28
C ILE A 167 -17.36 -19.25 32.45
N TYR A 168 -16.22 -19.78 32.91
CA TYR A 168 -16.17 -20.79 33.96
C TYR A 168 -16.45 -20.19 35.35
N PHE A 169 -15.82 -19.05 35.69
CA PHE A 169 -15.91 -18.48 37.04
C PHE A 169 -17.02 -17.43 37.19
N PHE A 170 -17.53 -16.85 36.11
CA PHE A 170 -18.57 -15.82 36.16
C PHE A 170 -19.81 -16.26 35.41
N HIS A 171 -20.94 -16.34 36.13
CA HIS A 171 -22.20 -16.84 35.57
C HIS A 171 -23.19 -15.73 35.18
N THR A 172 -22.96 -14.49 35.64
CA THR A 172 -23.80 -13.33 35.31
C THR A 172 -23.16 -12.47 34.23
N THR A 173 -23.94 -12.00 33.26
CA THR A 173 -23.50 -11.05 32.22
C THR A 173 -22.84 -9.81 32.81
N LYS A 174 -23.40 -9.21 33.87
CA LYS A 174 -22.81 -8.05 34.56
C LYS A 174 -21.34 -8.24 34.96
N ARG A 175 -20.99 -9.38 35.56
CA ARG A 175 -19.61 -9.69 35.97
C ARG A 175 -18.70 -10.02 34.78
N ARG A 176 -19.24 -10.73 33.77
CA ARG A 176 -18.51 -11.03 32.53
C ARG A 176 -18.15 -9.76 31.78
N ALA A 177 -19.13 -8.89 31.53
CA ALA A 177 -18.95 -7.58 30.92
C ALA A 177 -17.96 -6.71 31.70
N MET A 178 -18.01 -6.73 33.04
CA MET A 178 -17.06 -5.98 33.87
C MET A 178 -15.61 -6.39 33.62
N ILE A 179 -15.30 -7.68 33.72
CA ILE A 179 -13.91 -8.15 33.62
C ILE A 179 -13.39 -7.99 32.20
N VAL A 180 -14.18 -8.43 31.20
CA VAL A 180 -13.79 -8.31 29.79
C VAL A 180 -13.71 -6.84 29.38
N GLY A 181 -14.68 -6.02 29.80
CA GLY A 181 -14.71 -4.59 29.52
C GLY A 181 -13.51 -3.84 30.10
N ILE A 182 -13.09 -4.15 31.34
CA ILE A 182 -11.87 -3.58 31.92
C ILE A 182 -10.63 -3.94 31.08
N LEU A 183 -10.50 -5.19 30.66
CA LEU A 183 -9.40 -5.60 29.79
C LEU A 183 -9.42 -4.86 28.44
N CYS A 184 -10.60 -4.72 27.82
CA CYS A 184 -10.80 -3.94 26.60
C CYS A 184 -10.36 -2.47 26.79
N ILE A 185 -10.71 -1.83 27.90
CA ILE A 185 -10.28 -0.46 28.21
C ILE A 185 -8.76 -0.38 28.28
N VAL A 186 -8.11 -1.30 29.02
CA VAL A 186 -6.65 -1.30 29.20
C VAL A 186 -5.94 -1.41 27.86
N PHE A 187 -6.33 -2.38 27.02
CA PHE A 187 -5.73 -2.54 25.69
C PHE A 187 -5.94 -1.31 24.81
N ASN A 188 -7.14 -0.72 24.82
CA ASN A 188 -7.44 0.45 24.01
C ASN A 188 -6.63 1.68 24.46
N VAL A 189 -6.47 1.89 25.78
CA VAL A 189 -5.61 2.95 26.33
C VAL A 189 -4.15 2.75 25.91
N ILE A 190 -3.63 1.52 25.93
CA ILE A 190 -2.29 1.22 25.42
C ILE A 190 -2.18 1.57 23.93
N MET A 191 -3.19 1.27 23.12
CA MET A 191 -3.19 1.63 21.70
C MET A 191 -3.19 3.14 21.45
N TYR A 192 -3.77 3.94 22.36
CA TYR A 192 -3.70 5.41 22.28
C TYR A 192 -2.29 5.99 22.50
N THR A 193 -1.30 5.17 22.88
CA THR A 193 0.10 5.62 22.86
C THR A 193 0.55 6.05 21.46
N SER A 194 0.10 5.36 20.40
CA SER A 194 0.45 5.71 19.01
C SER A 194 -0.01 7.14 18.63
N PRO A 195 -1.30 7.51 18.70
CA PRO A 195 -1.73 8.86 18.38
C PRO A 195 -1.10 9.94 19.29
N LEU A 196 -0.81 9.62 20.56
CA LEU A 196 -0.07 10.51 21.46
C LEU A 196 1.38 10.73 21.03
N THR A 197 2.07 9.70 20.55
CA THR A 197 3.44 9.84 20.03
C THR A 197 3.47 10.73 18.78
N VAL A 198 2.48 10.60 17.89
CA VAL A 198 2.34 11.47 16.72
C VAL A 198 2.08 12.92 17.15
N ALA A 199 1.17 13.15 18.10
CA ALA A 199 0.93 14.49 18.66
C ALA A 199 2.19 15.09 19.30
N SER A 200 2.97 14.29 20.05
CA SER A 200 4.25 14.71 20.61
C SER A 200 5.26 15.08 19.53
N ARG A 201 5.31 14.30 18.44
CA ARG A 201 6.16 14.59 17.28
C ARG A 201 5.79 15.94 16.67
N VAL A 202 4.51 16.20 16.40
CA VAL A 202 4.04 17.49 15.86
C VAL A 202 4.48 18.67 16.72
N ILE A 203 4.39 18.57 18.05
CA ILE A 203 4.79 19.66 18.94
C ILE A 203 6.30 19.91 18.88
N LYS A 204 7.11 18.84 18.81
CA LYS A 204 8.57 18.92 18.76
C LYS A 204 9.08 19.40 17.39
N THR A 205 8.51 18.89 16.31
CA THR A 205 8.93 19.22 14.94
C THR A 205 8.23 20.45 14.39
N LYS A 206 7.20 20.97 15.08
CA LYS A 206 6.38 22.11 14.63
C LYS A 206 5.73 21.88 13.24
N SER A 207 5.57 20.61 12.86
CA SER A 207 5.14 20.18 11.54
C SER A 207 4.08 19.08 11.64
N VAL A 208 3.03 19.17 10.83
CA VAL A 208 1.90 18.23 10.78
C VAL A 208 1.99 17.21 9.64
N LYS A 209 3.14 17.15 8.96
CA LYS A 209 3.40 16.29 7.79
C LYS A 209 3.06 14.81 8.01
N TYR A 210 3.37 14.29 9.20
CA TYR A 210 3.10 12.89 9.58
C TYR A 210 1.75 12.69 10.29
N MET A 211 0.90 13.72 10.37
CA MET A 211 -0.42 13.70 10.98
C MET A 211 -1.48 14.08 9.93
N PRO A 212 -1.94 13.12 9.10
CA PRO A 212 -2.92 13.43 8.06
C PRO A 212 -4.24 13.92 8.67
N PHE A 213 -4.74 15.03 8.14
CA PHE A 213 -5.99 15.67 8.59
C PHE A 213 -7.18 14.73 8.53
N SER A 214 -7.40 14.08 7.38
CA SER A 214 -8.57 13.22 7.15
C SER A 214 -8.63 12.05 8.12
N LEU A 215 -7.48 11.47 8.48
CA LEU A 215 -7.41 10.39 9.46
C LEU A 215 -7.76 10.89 10.86
N SER A 216 -7.24 12.06 11.24
CA SER A 216 -7.51 12.68 12.54
C SER A 216 -9.00 13.06 12.67
N LEU A 217 -9.59 13.61 11.62
CA LEU A 217 -11.01 13.96 11.57
C LEU A 217 -11.90 12.71 11.62
N ALA A 218 -11.58 11.68 10.85
CA ALA A 218 -12.32 10.42 10.85
C ALA A 218 -12.29 9.76 12.25
N ASN A 219 -11.13 9.74 12.91
CA ASN A 219 -10.99 9.21 14.26
C ASN A 219 -11.80 10.01 15.30
N PHE A 220 -11.81 11.34 15.18
CA PHE A 220 -12.62 12.20 16.05
C PHE A 220 -14.13 11.93 15.89
N CYS A 221 -14.62 11.93 14.66
CA CYS A 221 -16.02 11.63 14.36
C CYS A 221 -16.41 10.21 14.79
N ASN A 222 -15.54 9.22 14.54
CA ASN A 222 -15.74 7.85 15.00
C ASN A 222 -15.86 7.78 16.54
N GLY A 223 -14.98 8.48 17.26
CA GLY A 223 -15.04 8.58 18.71
C GLY A 223 -16.37 9.16 19.21
N ILE A 224 -16.87 10.24 18.59
CA ILE A 224 -18.17 10.83 18.90
C ILE A 224 -19.30 9.81 18.68
N CYS A 225 -19.32 9.15 17.53
CA CYS A 225 -20.36 8.16 17.21
C CYS A 225 -20.43 7.04 18.26
N TRP A 226 -19.28 6.51 18.66
CA TRP A 226 -19.21 5.47 19.68
C TRP A 226 -19.52 5.97 21.09
N ALA A 227 -19.12 7.18 21.44
CA ALA A 227 -19.49 7.80 22.71
C ALA A 227 -21.01 7.99 22.82
N ILE A 228 -21.66 8.47 21.75
CA ILE A 228 -23.12 8.59 21.69
C ILE A 228 -23.77 7.20 21.81
N TYR A 229 -23.31 6.21 21.03
CA TYR A 229 -23.82 4.83 21.12
C TYR A 229 -23.74 4.28 22.55
N ALA A 230 -22.61 4.47 23.23
CA ALA A 230 -22.39 4.02 24.58
C ALA A 230 -23.29 4.73 25.60
N LEU A 231 -23.56 6.02 25.42
CA LEU A 231 -24.46 6.79 26.27
C LEU A 231 -25.92 6.35 26.14
N LEU A 232 -26.37 5.94 24.94
CA LEU A 232 -27.76 5.48 24.73
C LEU A 232 -28.11 4.25 25.57
N LYS A 233 -27.14 3.36 25.80
CA LYS A 233 -27.33 2.13 26.61
C LYS A 233 -26.64 2.20 27.98
N PHE A 234 -26.04 3.35 28.30
CA PHE A 234 -25.14 3.51 29.45
C PHE A 234 -24.14 2.35 29.60
N ASP A 235 -23.35 2.12 28.55
CA ASP A 235 -22.23 1.18 28.57
C ASP A 235 -20.92 1.92 28.91
N PRO A 236 -20.46 1.90 30.17
CA PRO A 236 -19.25 2.63 30.56
C PRO A 236 -17.99 2.06 29.90
N TYR A 237 -17.97 0.77 29.54
CA TYR A 237 -16.79 0.12 29.01
C TYR A 237 -16.51 0.54 27.57
N VAL A 238 -17.56 0.77 26.78
CA VAL A 238 -17.44 1.38 25.45
C VAL A 238 -17.22 2.90 25.57
N LEU A 239 -17.88 3.56 26.54
CA LEU A 239 -17.81 5.02 26.69
C LEU A 239 -16.42 5.52 27.03
N ILE A 240 -15.74 4.92 28.02
CA ILE A 240 -14.44 5.40 28.51
C ILE A 240 -13.38 5.49 27.39
N PRO A 241 -13.06 4.42 26.65
CA PRO A 241 -12.02 4.48 25.62
C PRO A 241 -12.44 5.40 24.48
N ASN A 242 -13.69 5.35 24.00
CA ASN A 242 -14.12 6.22 22.92
C ASN A 242 -14.19 7.70 23.33
N GLY A 243 -14.49 8.00 24.59
CA GLY A 243 -14.37 9.33 25.15
C GLY A 243 -12.92 9.83 25.14
N LEU A 244 -11.98 9.01 25.63
CA LEU A 244 -10.55 9.31 25.57
C LEU A 244 -10.05 9.48 24.12
N GLY A 245 -10.49 8.62 23.21
CA GLY A 245 -10.19 8.71 21.78
C GLY A 245 -10.75 9.98 21.14
N THR A 246 -11.95 10.39 21.52
CA THR A 246 -12.57 11.65 21.06
C THR A 246 -11.76 12.85 21.54
N LEU A 247 -11.37 12.88 22.81
CA LEU A 247 -10.52 13.95 23.36
C LEU A 247 -9.16 13.99 22.67
N SER A 248 -8.55 12.82 22.43
CA SER A 248 -7.28 12.72 21.69
C SER A 248 -7.43 13.19 20.24
N GLY A 249 -8.50 12.80 19.54
CA GLY A 249 -8.78 13.23 18.18
C GLY A 249 -9.01 14.74 18.08
N LEU A 250 -9.72 15.32 19.05
CA LEU A 250 -9.89 16.77 19.15
C LEU A 250 -8.54 17.48 19.34
N ALA A 251 -7.69 16.96 20.23
CA ALA A 251 -6.36 17.51 20.44
C ALA A 251 -5.51 17.45 19.15
N GLN A 252 -5.60 16.36 18.38
CA GLN A 252 -4.92 16.24 17.09
C GLN A 252 -5.42 17.28 16.07
N LEU A 253 -6.74 17.49 15.98
CA LEU A 253 -7.32 18.50 15.10
C LEU A 253 -6.89 19.93 15.48
N ILE A 254 -6.82 20.22 16.78
CA ILE A 254 -6.31 21.52 17.28
C ILE A 254 -4.84 21.68 16.92
N LEU A 255 -4.01 20.68 17.19
CA LEU A 255 -2.57 20.70 16.84
C LEU A 255 -2.39 20.88 15.33
N TYR A 256 -3.19 20.18 14.52
CA TYR A 256 -3.18 20.33 13.07
C TYR A 256 -3.43 21.78 12.69
N ALA A 257 -4.50 22.40 13.18
CA ALA A 257 -4.84 23.79 12.89
C ALA A 257 -3.75 24.78 13.33
N CYS A 258 -3.12 24.55 14.50
CA CYS A 258 -2.07 25.42 15.03
C CYS A 258 -0.76 25.35 14.23
N TYR A 259 -0.34 24.16 13.80
CA TYR A 259 0.96 23.94 13.16
C TYR A 259 0.89 23.81 11.63
N TYR A 260 -0.30 23.83 11.02
CA TYR A 260 -0.45 23.75 9.57
C TYR A 260 0.34 24.82 8.81
N LYS A 261 0.28 26.08 9.28
CA LYS A 261 0.98 27.21 8.65
C LYS A 261 2.48 27.22 8.90
N SER A 262 2.94 26.62 10.00
CA SER A 262 4.37 26.55 10.33
C SER A 262 5.04 25.31 9.74
N THR A 263 4.27 24.42 9.12
CA THR A 263 4.81 23.23 8.49
C THR A 263 5.54 23.65 7.22
N ASN A 264 6.81 23.28 7.13
CA ASN A 264 7.58 23.40 5.89
C ASN A 264 7.13 22.28 4.94
N TRP A 265 6.46 22.67 3.86
CA TRP A 265 5.98 21.73 2.83
C TRP A 265 7.00 21.50 1.73
N ASP A 266 8.02 22.37 1.64
CA ASP A 266 8.98 22.41 0.53
C ASP A 266 10.20 21.50 0.78
N GLU A 267 10.37 20.99 2.01
CA GLU A 267 11.45 20.06 2.39
C GLU A 267 11.45 18.76 1.54
N ASP A 268 10.28 18.27 1.11
CA ASP A 268 10.19 17.10 0.22
C ASP A 268 10.67 17.41 -1.20
N GLU A 269 10.54 18.67 -1.65
CA GLU A 269 11.04 19.06 -2.97
C GLU A 269 12.56 19.17 -2.99
N GLU A 270 13.18 19.60 -1.89
CA GLU A 270 14.64 19.73 -1.80
C GLU A 270 15.33 18.39 -1.52
N GLU A 271 14.79 17.50 -0.67
CA GLU A 271 15.31 16.13 -0.51
C GLU A 271 15.18 15.36 -1.82
N GLY A 272 14.03 15.43 -2.49
CA GLY A 272 13.83 14.82 -3.81
C GLY A 272 14.76 15.41 -4.90
N LYS A 273 15.13 16.69 -4.83
CA LYS A 273 16.11 17.30 -5.76
C LYS A 273 17.57 16.94 -5.40
N SER A 274 17.89 16.77 -4.12
CA SER A 274 19.25 16.49 -3.62
C SER A 274 19.64 15.02 -3.79
N GLU A 275 18.72 14.10 -3.54
CA GLU A 275 18.91 12.66 -3.80
C GLU A 275 19.09 12.40 -5.31
N VAL A 276 18.37 13.18 -6.13
CA VAL A 276 18.52 13.24 -7.59
C VAL A 276 19.87 13.81 -8.05
N GLN A 277 20.47 14.74 -7.30
CA GLN A 277 21.80 15.27 -7.63
C GLN A 277 22.92 14.33 -7.18
N MET A 278 22.76 13.60 -6.08
CA MET A 278 23.77 12.63 -5.61
C MET A 278 23.79 11.32 -6.41
N THR A 279 22.71 10.98 -7.12
CA THR A 279 22.67 9.85 -8.07
C THR A 279 23.15 10.24 -9.48
N LYS A 280 23.38 11.54 -9.74
CA LYS A 280 23.90 12.07 -11.00
C LYS A 280 25.43 12.28 -11.02
N ASN A 281 26.12 12.11 -9.89
CA ASN A 281 27.59 12.24 -9.76
C ASN A 281 28.24 10.89 -9.42
#